data_AF-A0A9X0TEI8-F1
#
_entry.id   AF-A0A9X0TEI8-F1
#
_cell.length_a   1.000
_cell.length_b   1.000
_cell.length_c   1.000
_cell.angle_alpha   90.00
_cell.angle_beta   90.00
_cell.angle_gamma   90.00
#
_symmetry.space_group_name_H-M   'P 1'
#
loop_
_entity.id
_entity.type
_entity.pdbx_description
1 polymer ?
#
loop_
_entity_poly.entity_id
_entity_poly.type
_entity_poly.pdbx_seq_one_letter_code
_entity_poly.pdbx_strand_id
1 'polypeptide(L)'
;MFDATVLLRLRPDNPTEHPALQWSFKGAAASSEEPKFITLDRFRVFRDDGLMVTRSPLRNAAFAETILTSGMRLYESSRMPPSAVPSCAESTGGRAFTYPVPAIDGKGHRARKVPVGIHAFRRLQAYQQLERLPALERKSISSSSDPLWINQSGGIMGIGGWEKVFENASERSGVKVTPHTLRHTFAVYMLCALLRRHHDSMKIKDNVRRLTEGGRSDVYATIFGDPLRALQRLLGHKHYETTFIYLDVLSADDFVIDEALRIFEDTLGSEEDYLDLIR
;
A
#
# COMPACT_ATOMS: atom_id res chain seq x y z
N MET A 1 -4.69 4.92 23.02
CA MET A 1 -3.27 4.83 23.43
C MET A 1 -2.75 3.41 23.24
N PHE A 2 -2.44 3.05 22.00
CA PHE A 2 -1.71 1.83 21.68
C PHE A 2 -0.24 2.09 22.02
N ASP A 3 0.21 1.64 23.18
CA ASP A 3 1.63 1.64 23.48
C ASP A 3 2.26 0.45 22.76
N ALA A 4 3.01 0.71 21.68
CA ALA A 4 3.78 -0.30 20.94
C ALA A 4 4.70 -1.12 21.89
N THR A 5 5.05 -0.52 23.03
CA THR A 5 5.80 -1.17 24.11
C THR A 5 5.03 -2.32 24.77
N VAL A 6 3.69 -2.28 24.81
CA VAL A 6 2.85 -3.33 25.41
C VAL A 6 2.84 -4.59 24.55
N LEU A 7 2.75 -4.46 23.22
CA LEU A 7 2.84 -5.61 22.30
C LEU A 7 4.23 -6.28 22.35
N LEU A 8 5.28 -5.51 22.62
CA LEU A 8 6.66 -6.02 22.72
C LEU A 8 6.99 -6.61 24.10
N ARG A 9 6.25 -6.26 25.16
CA ARG A 9 6.49 -6.75 26.54
C ARG A 9 5.71 -8.02 26.92
N LEU A 10 4.75 -8.48 26.12
CA LEU A 10 3.84 -9.58 26.48
C LEU A 10 4.31 -10.99 26.09
N ARG A 11 5.54 -11.16 25.59
CA ARG A 11 6.10 -12.48 25.26
C ARG A 11 7.33 -12.81 26.13
N PRO A 12 7.29 -13.85 26.98
CA PRO A 12 8.45 -14.32 27.75
C PRO A 12 9.58 -14.85 26.85
N ASP A 13 9.23 -15.24 25.63
CA ASP A 13 10.08 -15.75 24.55
C ASP A 13 10.52 -14.65 23.56
N ASN A 14 10.09 -13.40 23.76
CA ASN A 14 10.60 -12.28 22.99
C ASN A 14 12.04 -12.03 23.45
N PRO A 15 13.04 -12.14 22.57
CA PRO A 15 14.38 -11.74 22.92
C PRO A 15 14.36 -10.21 22.95
N THR A 16 13.99 -9.65 24.10
CA THR A 16 14.27 -8.26 24.47
C THR A 16 15.78 -7.95 24.39
N GLU A 17 16.60 -8.98 24.20
CA GLU A 17 18.04 -8.97 23.93
C GLU A 17 18.43 -9.35 22.49
N HIS A 18 17.50 -9.45 21.53
CA HIS A 18 17.90 -9.68 20.13
C HIS A 18 18.74 -8.49 19.65
N PRO A 19 19.93 -8.69 19.04
CA PRO A 19 20.78 -7.57 18.61
C PRO A 19 20.07 -6.58 17.67
N ALA A 20 19.08 -7.05 16.90
CA ALA A 20 18.24 -6.20 16.04
C ALA A 20 17.22 -5.33 16.81
N LEU A 21 16.86 -5.70 18.05
CA LEU A 21 16.01 -4.93 18.96
C LEU A 21 16.84 -4.06 19.93
N GLN A 22 18.11 -4.37 20.17
CA GLN A 22 19.03 -3.46 20.90
C GLN A 22 19.36 -2.18 20.12
N TRP A 23 19.12 -2.17 18.81
CA TRP A 23 19.37 -0.99 17.98
C TRP A 23 18.31 0.11 18.14
N SER A 24 17.10 -0.21 18.62
CA SER A 24 16.08 0.81 18.92
C SER A 24 16.49 1.76 20.06
N PHE A 25 17.54 1.42 20.82
CA PHE A 25 18.13 2.29 21.84
C PHE A 25 19.43 2.99 21.40
N LYS A 26 20.02 2.64 20.25
CA LYS A 26 21.15 3.41 19.69
C LYS A 26 20.58 4.51 18.80
N GLY A 27 20.40 5.67 19.43
CA GLY A 27 19.80 6.85 18.84
C GLY A 27 20.26 7.17 17.41
N ALA A 28 19.29 7.63 16.61
CA ALA A 28 19.44 8.64 15.57
C ALA A 28 20.69 8.53 14.68
N ALA A 29 20.95 7.35 14.09
CA ALA A 29 21.99 7.20 13.07
C ALA A 29 21.58 6.35 11.86
N ALA A 30 20.29 6.23 11.57
CA ALA A 30 19.80 6.02 10.20
C ALA A 30 19.21 7.34 9.70
N SER A 31 19.36 7.62 8.41
CA SER A 31 19.00 8.87 7.74
C SER A 31 17.83 9.62 8.40
N SER A 32 18.10 10.86 8.81
CA SER A 32 17.29 11.75 9.65
C SER A 32 15.99 12.28 9.03
N GLU A 33 15.36 11.56 8.10
CA GLU A 33 14.10 11.98 7.50
C GLU A 33 12.98 11.02 7.90
N GLU A 34 12.13 11.50 8.80
CA GLU A 34 10.84 10.91 9.12
C GLU A 34 10.08 10.57 7.82
N PRO A 35 9.52 9.35 7.66
CA PRO A 35 8.87 8.97 6.42
C PRO A 35 7.69 9.90 6.14
N LYS A 36 7.84 10.72 5.10
CA LYS A 36 6.82 11.70 4.69
C LYS A 36 5.62 10.96 4.12
N PHE A 37 4.53 10.92 4.88
CA PHE A 37 3.21 10.48 4.43
C PHE A 37 2.27 11.68 4.27
N ILE A 38 1.11 11.46 3.64
CA ILE A 38 0.06 12.47 3.50
C ILE A 38 -1.27 11.92 4.01
N THR A 39 -2.13 12.78 4.53
CA THR A 39 -3.52 12.43 4.81
C THR A 39 -4.31 12.29 3.52
N LEU A 40 -5.44 11.60 3.58
CA LEU A 40 -6.21 11.31 2.37
C LEU A 40 -6.99 12.53 1.89
N ASP A 41 -7.35 13.44 2.78
CA ASP A 41 -7.89 14.74 2.38
C ASP A 41 -6.87 15.58 1.60
N ARG A 42 -5.60 15.60 2.03
CA ARG A 42 -4.54 16.27 1.25
C ARG A 42 -4.27 15.55 -0.07
N PHE A 43 -4.37 14.22 -0.09
CA PHE A 43 -4.31 13.47 -1.35
C PHE A 43 -5.46 13.80 -2.30
N ARG A 44 -6.68 13.97 -1.81
CA ARG A 44 -7.84 14.38 -2.62
C ARG A 44 -7.59 15.74 -3.28
N VAL A 45 -7.09 16.72 -2.53
CA VAL A 45 -6.67 18.03 -3.08
C VAL A 45 -5.59 17.85 -4.15
N PHE A 46 -4.54 17.08 -3.87
CA PHE A 46 -3.48 16.78 -4.86
C PHE A 46 -4.03 16.12 -6.14
N ARG A 47 -4.98 15.20 -5.99
CA ARG A 47 -5.60 14.48 -7.11
C ARG A 47 -6.50 15.42 -7.92
N ASP A 48 -7.45 16.07 -7.27
CA ASP A 48 -8.54 16.79 -7.93
C ASP A 48 -8.05 18.13 -8.51
N ASP A 49 -7.21 18.87 -7.77
CA ASP A 49 -6.68 20.16 -8.22
C ASP A 49 -5.34 20.03 -8.97
N GLY A 50 -4.59 18.95 -8.70
CA GLY A 50 -3.28 18.71 -9.30
C GLY A 50 -3.32 17.78 -10.52
N LEU A 51 -3.76 16.53 -10.34
CA LEU A 51 -3.68 15.49 -11.39
C LEU A 51 -4.80 15.58 -12.42
N MET A 52 -6.00 15.95 -11.99
CA MET A 52 -7.23 15.95 -12.79
C MET A 52 -7.40 17.21 -13.67
N VAL A 53 -6.60 18.25 -13.47
CA VAL A 53 -6.62 19.49 -14.26
C VAL A 53 -5.57 19.45 -15.38
N THR A 54 -5.46 18.32 -16.08
CA THR A 54 -4.42 18.08 -17.10
C THR A 54 -4.99 17.53 -18.39
N ARG A 55 -4.15 17.30 -19.41
CA ARG A 55 -4.55 16.66 -20.68
C ARG A 55 -4.82 15.15 -20.57
N SER A 56 -4.44 14.51 -19.47
CA SER A 56 -4.64 13.06 -19.24
C SER A 56 -5.03 12.81 -17.77
N PRO A 57 -6.17 13.36 -17.33
CA PRO A 57 -6.55 13.38 -15.92
C PRO A 57 -6.79 11.99 -15.34
N LEU A 58 -7.52 11.12 -16.03
CA LEU A 58 -7.84 9.78 -15.56
C LEU A 58 -6.58 8.92 -15.49
N ARG A 59 -5.69 9.02 -16.48
CA ARG A 59 -4.39 8.34 -16.43
C ARG A 59 -3.61 8.70 -15.17
N ASN A 60 -3.48 9.99 -14.91
CA ASN A 60 -2.68 10.51 -13.81
C ASN A 60 -3.27 10.10 -12.46
N ALA A 61 -4.58 10.26 -12.28
CA ALA A 61 -5.28 9.86 -11.07
C ALA A 61 -5.25 8.35 -10.85
N ALA A 62 -5.48 7.54 -11.88
CA ALA A 62 -5.42 6.08 -11.80
C ALA A 62 -4.04 5.59 -11.36
N PHE A 63 -2.98 6.19 -11.90
CA PHE A 63 -1.61 5.83 -11.52
C PHE A 63 -1.30 6.13 -10.05
N ALA A 64 -1.66 7.33 -9.58
CA ALA A 64 -1.45 7.73 -8.20
C ALA A 64 -2.24 6.84 -7.22
N GLU A 65 -3.52 6.59 -7.51
CA GLU A 65 -4.40 5.74 -6.70
C GLU A 65 -3.92 4.27 -6.68
N THR A 66 -3.33 3.79 -7.78
CA THR A 66 -2.71 2.46 -7.83
C THR A 66 -1.56 2.36 -6.82
N ILE A 67 -0.66 3.35 -6.76
CA ILE A 67 0.43 3.35 -5.78
C ILE A 67 -0.10 3.45 -4.36
N LEU A 68 -1.06 4.36 -4.13
CA LEU A 68 -1.63 4.62 -2.81
C LEU A 68 -2.36 3.41 -2.22
N THR A 69 -3.00 2.58 -3.05
CA THR A 69 -3.82 1.44 -2.59
C THR A 69 -3.10 0.09 -2.63
N SER A 70 -1.96 -0.02 -3.32
CA SER A 70 -1.20 -1.28 -3.44
C SER A 70 0.20 -1.23 -2.84
N GLY A 71 0.72 -0.03 -2.58
CA GLY A 71 2.09 0.17 -2.10
C GLY A 71 3.17 -0.19 -3.12
N MET A 72 2.83 -0.41 -4.39
CA MET A 72 3.82 -0.69 -5.43
C MET A 72 4.83 0.45 -5.62
N ARG A 73 6.06 0.13 -6.01
CA ARG A 73 7.07 1.14 -6.36
C ARG A 73 6.69 1.82 -7.68
N LEU A 74 7.14 3.07 -7.87
CA LEU A 74 6.96 3.83 -9.13
C LEU A 74 7.21 2.97 -10.38
N TYR A 75 8.37 2.29 -10.41
CA TYR A 75 8.77 1.44 -11.52
C TYR A 75 7.93 0.17 -11.70
N GLU A 76 7.46 -0.41 -10.60
CA GLU A 76 6.59 -1.59 -10.64
C GLU A 76 5.22 -1.19 -11.20
N SER A 77 4.65 -0.08 -10.70
CA SER A 77 3.37 0.46 -11.16
C SER A 77 3.42 0.86 -12.63
N SER A 78 4.52 1.49 -13.08
CA SER A 78 4.68 1.91 -14.48
C SER A 78 4.77 0.77 -15.48
N ARG A 79 5.01 -0.47 -15.02
CA ARG A 79 5.14 -1.66 -15.88
C ARG A 79 3.92 -2.58 -15.89
N MET A 80 2.87 -2.21 -15.16
CA MET A 80 1.63 -2.98 -15.16
C MET A 80 1.07 -3.07 -16.60
N PRO A 81 0.78 -4.28 -17.13
CA PRO A 81 0.21 -4.44 -18.46
C PRO A 81 -1.31 -4.18 -18.45
N PRO A 82 -1.94 -3.86 -19.59
CA PRO A 82 -3.38 -3.63 -19.66
C PRO A 82 -4.21 -4.84 -19.22
N SER A 83 -3.76 -6.04 -19.58
CA SER A 83 -4.37 -7.32 -19.24
C SER A 83 -4.36 -7.64 -17.74
N ALA A 84 -3.59 -6.90 -16.94
CA ALA A 84 -3.60 -7.06 -15.49
C ALA A 84 -4.82 -6.41 -14.80
N VAL A 85 -5.55 -5.54 -15.51
CA VAL A 85 -6.75 -4.90 -14.97
C VAL A 85 -7.96 -5.75 -15.37
N PRO A 86 -8.68 -6.36 -14.42
CA PRO A 86 -9.83 -7.20 -14.74
C PRO A 86 -10.94 -6.43 -15.46
N SER A 87 -11.72 -7.15 -16.28
CA SER A 87 -12.97 -6.61 -16.81
C SER A 87 -14.02 -6.52 -15.71
N CYS A 88 -14.98 -5.60 -15.83
CA CYS A 88 -16.07 -5.43 -14.85
C CYS A 88 -16.84 -6.74 -14.59
N ALA A 89 -16.90 -7.62 -15.59
CA ALA A 89 -17.57 -8.92 -15.52
C ALA A 89 -16.83 -9.96 -14.64
N GLU A 90 -15.51 -9.79 -14.45
CA GLU A 90 -14.67 -10.70 -13.67
C GLU A 90 -14.55 -10.29 -12.20
N SER A 91 -15.03 -9.09 -11.85
CA SER A 91 -15.08 -8.60 -10.47
C SER A 91 -16.24 -9.26 -9.72
N THR A 92 -16.03 -10.46 -9.22
CA THR A 92 -16.89 -11.15 -8.25
C THR A 92 -17.00 -10.36 -6.95
N GLY A 93 -17.83 -9.31 -6.89
CA GLY A 93 -18.25 -8.62 -5.66
C GLY A 93 -17.15 -8.02 -4.75
N GLY A 94 -15.88 -8.14 -5.12
CA GLY A 94 -14.72 -7.84 -4.27
C GLY A 94 -14.38 -6.35 -4.21
N ARG A 95 -13.83 -5.92 -3.07
CA ARG A 95 -13.33 -4.54 -2.87
C ARG A 95 -11.90 -4.34 -3.38
N ALA A 96 -11.25 -5.38 -3.91
CA ALA A 96 -9.92 -5.32 -4.49
C ALA A 96 -9.72 -6.43 -5.54
N PHE A 97 -8.73 -6.28 -6.42
CA PHE A 97 -8.20 -7.38 -7.23
C PHE A 97 -6.73 -7.61 -6.92
N THR A 98 -6.24 -8.83 -7.14
CA THR A 98 -4.84 -9.18 -6.87
C THR A 98 -3.99 -9.02 -8.12
N TYR A 99 -2.89 -8.27 -8.02
CA TYR A 99 -1.89 -8.12 -9.08
C TYR A 99 -0.58 -8.85 -8.73
N PRO A 100 -0.06 -9.74 -9.59
CA PRO A 100 1.27 -10.33 -9.42
C PRO A 100 2.36 -9.36 -9.87
N VAL A 101 3.14 -8.84 -8.93
CA VAL A 101 4.33 -8.04 -9.19
C VAL A 101 5.52 -8.98 -9.45
N PRO A 102 6.12 -8.98 -10.66
CA PRO A 102 7.26 -9.82 -10.96
C PRO A 102 8.52 -9.39 -10.20
N ALA A 103 9.43 -10.34 -10.00
CA ALA A 103 10.78 -10.02 -9.52
C ALA A 103 11.47 -9.11 -10.53
N ILE A 104 12.27 -8.16 -10.03
CA ILE A 104 13.12 -7.32 -10.89
C ILE A 104 14.53 -7.88 -10.83
N ASP A 105 15.02 -8.35 -11.96
CA ASP A 105 16.36 -8.90 -12.11
C ASP A 105 17.43 -7.91 -11.62
N GLY A 106 18.41 -8.41 -10.88
CA GLY A 106 19.56 -7.63 -10.40
C GLY A 106 19.31 -6.67 -9.24
N LYS A 107 18.05 -6.43 -8.81
CA LYS A 107 17.74 -5.52 -7.68
C LYS A 107 17.33 -6.23 -6.38
N GLY A 108 17.36 -7.56 -6.34
CA GLY A 108 17.01 -8.34 -5.16
C GLY A 108 15.53 -8.23 -4.74
N HIS A 109 14.67 -7.77 -5.64
CA HIS A 109 13.23 -7.71 -5.41
C HIS A 109 12.60 -9.08 -5.67
N ARG A 110 11.82 -9.57 -4.71
CA ARG A 110 11.10 -10.84 -4.85
C ARG A 110 9.75 -10.62 -5.54
N ALA A 111 9.34 -11.61 -6.34
CA ALA A 111 7.98 -11.65 -6.87
C ALA A 111 6.99 -11.72 -5.70
N ARG A 112 5.86 -11.02 -5.83
CA ARG A 112 4.83 -10.95 -4.79
C ARG A 112 3.47 -10.66 -5.40
N LYS A 113 2.42 -11.00 -4.66
CA LYS A 113 1.05 -10.59 -4.98
C LYS A 113 0.71 -9.37 -4.14
N VAL A 114 0.09 -8.36 -4.76
CA VAL A 114 -0.40 -7.17 -4.06
C VAL A 114 -1.88 -6.95 -4.35
N PRO A 115 -2.70 -6.60 -3.36
CA PRO A 115 -4.06 -6.15 -3.62
C PRO A 115 -4.03 -4.76 -4.24
N VAL A 116 -4.96 -4.51 -5.16
CA VAL A 116 -5.24 -3.20 -5.76
C VAL A 116 -6.69 -2.86 -5.44
N GLY A 117 -6.89 -1.83 -4.62
CA GLY A 117 -8.21 -1.50 -4.08
C GLY A 117 -9.21 -0.97 -5.11
N ILE A 118 -10.50 -1.02 -4.75
CA ILE A 118 -11.62 -0.68 -5.64
C ILE A 118 -11.54 0.72 -6.25
N HIS A 119 -11.01 1.71 -5.53
CA HIS A 119 -10.87 3.06 -6.03
C HIS A 119 -9.83 3.18 -7.14
N ALA A 120 -8.72 2.44 -7.04
CA ALA A 120 -7.74 2.34 -8.11
C ALA A 120 -8.30 1.54 -9.28
N PHE A 121 -8.96 0.41 -9.01
CA PHE A 121 -9.63 -0.41 -10.03
C PHE A 121 -10.61 0.40 -10.88
N ARG A 122 -11.56 1.11 -10.25
CA ARG A 122 -12.56 1.94 -10.96
C ARG A 122 -11.89 3.01 -11.84
N ARG A 123 -10.82 3.63 -11.35
CA ARG A 123 -10.07 4.64 -12.13
C ARG A 123 -9.26 4.04 -13.25
N LEU A 124 -8.66 2.86 -13.04
CA LEU A 124 -7.97 2.11 -14.09
C LEU A 124 -8.94 1.77 -15.22
N GLN A 125 -10.15 1.29 -14.90
CA GLN A 125 -11.18 1.02 -15.89
C GLN A 125 -11.62 2.29 -16.64
N ALA A 126 -11.92 3.37 -15.90
CA ALA A 126 -12.27 4.65 -16.51
C ALA A 126 -11.17 5.18 -17.44
N TYR A 127 -9.91 5.12 -17.01
CA TYR A 127 -8.77 5.49 -17.84
C TYR A 127 -8.66 4.61 -19.09
N GLN A 128 -8.77 3.29 -18.97
CA GLN A 128 -8.67 2.39 -20.11
C GLN A 128 -9.76 2.69 -21.16
N GLN A 129 -11.00 2.89 -20.72
CA GLN A 129 -12.16 3.07 -21.60
C GLN A 129 -12.24 4.48 -22.18
N LEU A 130 -12.01 5.51 -21.37
CA LEU A 130 -12.33 6.89 -21.74
C LEU A 130 -11.12 7.68 -22.26
N GLU A 131 -9.89 7.29 -21.91
CA GLU A 131 -8.67 7.99 -22.35
C GLU A 131 -7.78 7.11 -23.22
N ARG A 132 -7.42 5.90 -22.75
CA ARG A 132 -6.43 5.04 -23.42
C ARG A 132 -6.94 4.55 -24.77
N LEU A 133 -8.09 3.86 -24.79
CA LEU A 133 -8.64 3.28 -26.03
C LEU A 133 -8.86 4.36 -27.11
N PRO A 134 -9.55 5.49 -26.84
CA PRO A 134 -9.71 6.55 -27.84
C PRO A 134 -8.40 7.17 -28.32
N ALA A 135 -7.34 7.17 -27.49
CA ALA A 135 -6.03 7.67 -27.88
C ALA A 135 -5.26 6.72 -28.79
N LEU A 136 -5.41 5.40 -28.60
CA LEU A 136 -4.81 4.38 -29.44
C LEU A 136 -5.53 4.27 -30.80
N GLU A 137 -6.86 4.31 -30.80
CA GLU A 137 -7.68 4.29 -32.01
C GLU A 137 -7.35 5.44 -32.96
N ARG A 138 -7.24 6.67 -32.44
CA ARG A 138 -6.84 7.86 -33.22
C ARG A 138 -5.46 7.74 -33.87
N LYS A 139 -4.63 6.81 -33.40
CA LYS A 139 -3.25 6.60 -33.89
C LYS A 139 -3.09 5.27 -34.61
N SER A 140 -4.17 4.53 -34.82
CA SER A 140 -4.17 3.21 -35.46
C SER A 140 -3.19 2.22 -34.79
N ILE A 141 -3.06 2.29 -33.46
CA ILE A 141 -2.17 1.41 -32.68
C ILE A 141 -3.00 0.26 -32.10
N SER A 142 -2.52 -0.98 -32.24
CA SER A 142 -3.18 -2.18 -31.71
C SER A 142 -3.18 -2.21 -30.18
N SER A 143 -4.34 -2.44 -29.57
CA SER A 143 -4.56 -2.21 -28.14
C SER A 143 -4.04 -3.30 -27.18
N SER A 144 -3.74 -4.51 -27.68
CA SER A 144 -3.58 -5.72 -26.86
C SER A 144 -2.14 -6.02 -26.38
N SER A 145 -1.10 -5.51 -27.05
CA SER A 145 0.31 -5.70 -26.67
C SER A 145 1.01 -4.44 -26.14
N ASP A 146 0.27 -3.36 -26.00
CA ASP A 146 0.78 -2.03 -25.65
C ASP A 146 0.89 -1.79 -24.14
N PRO A 147 1.74 -0.84 -23.69
CA PRO A 147 1.79 -0.44 -22.29
C PRO A 147 0.41 -0.02 -21.78
N LEU A 148 0.10 -0.31 -20.51
CA LEU A 148 -1.09 0.27 -19.85
C LEU A 148 -1.00 1.79 -19.85
N TRP A 149 0.17 2.32 -19.53
CA TRP A 149 0.40 3.76 -19.37
C TRP A 149 0.96 4.38 -20.64
N ILE A 150 0.17 5.22 -21.29
CA ILE A 150 0.57 5.95 -22.49
C ILE A 150 0.85 7.42 -22.20
N ASN A 151 1.82 8.00 -22.89
CA ASN A 151 2.08 9.44 -22.90
C ASN A 151 1.07 10.17 -23.84
N GLN A 152 1.11 11.50 -23.89
CA GLN A 152 0.20 12.29 -24.76
C GLN A 152 0.38 11.96 -26.25
N SER A 153 1.58 11.53 -26.63
CA SER A 153 1.92 11.03 -27.97
C SER A 153 1.52 9.58 -28.20
N GLY A 154 0.86 8.90 -27.25
CA GLY A 154 0.38 7.52 -27.39
C GLY A 154 1.48 6.47 -27.23
N GLY A 155 2.73 6.88 -27.04
CA GLY A 155 3.84 5.97 -26.74
C GLY A 155 3.92 5.64 -25.25
N ILE A 156 4.91 4.84 -24.86
CA ILE A 156 5.11 4.44 -23.45
C ILE A 156 5.33 5.67 -22.56
N MET A 157 4.68 5.68 -21.40
CA MET A 157 4.94 6.66 -20.33
C MET A 157 6.22 6.28 -19.57
N GLY A 158 7.25 7.11 -19.67
CA GLY A 158 8.53 6.90 -18.98
C GLY A 158 8.53 7.34 -17.51
N ILE A 159 9.52 6.86 -16.74
CA ILE A 159 9.67 7.17 -15.29
C ILE A 159 9.81 8.66 -15.02
N GLY A 160 10.71 9.36 -15.74
CA GLY A 160 10.88 10.81 -15.58
C GLY A 160 9.61 11.59 -15.96
N GLY A 161 8.78 11.04 -16.85
CA GLY A 161 7.47 11.60 -17.15
C GLY A 161 6.52 11.54 -15.95
N TRP A 162 6.54 10.44 -15.19
CA TRP A 162 5.76 10.31 -13.97
C TRP A 162 6.24 11.25 -12.87
N GLU A 163 7.56 11.36 -12.68
CA GLU A 163 8.14 12.31 -11.73
C GLU A 163 7.69 13.74 -12.06
N LYS A 164 7.73 14.13 -13.34
CA LYS A 164 7.26 15.46 -13.76
C LYS A 164 5.75 15.66 -13.59
N VAL A 165 4.94 14.61 -13.81
CA VAL A 165 3.48 14.67 -13.54
C VAL A 165 3.22 14.98 -12.06
N PHE A 166 3.92 14.31 -11.15
CA PHE A 166 3.77 14.51 -9.70
C PHE A 166 4.30 15.87 -9.25
N GLU A 167 5.44 16.30 -9.77
CA GLU A 167 6.01 17.62 -9.50
C GLU A 167 5.02 18.72 -9.91
N ASN A 168 4.57 18.71 -11.16
CA ASN A 168 3.64 19.73 -11.66
C ASN A 168 2.28 19.69 -10.93
N ALA A 169 1.81 18.50 -10.52
CA ALA A 169 0.58 18.37 -9.74
C ALA A 169 0.75 18.92 -8.32
N SER A 170 1.94 18.77 -7.73
CA SER A 170 2.28 19.34 -6.44
C SER A 170 2.30 20.87 -6.50
N GLU A 171 2.88 21.44 -7.58
CA GLU A 171 2.88 22.89 -7.82
C GLU A 171 1.46 23.46 -7.96
N ARG A 172 0.59 22.78 -8.73
CA ARG A 172 -0.80 23.22 -8.93
C ARG A 172 -1.66 23.17 -7.67
N SER A 173 -1.54 22.08 -6.91
CA SER A 173 -2.38 21.83 -5.72
C SER A 173 -1.82 22.49 -4.45
N GLY A 174 -0.56 22.93 -4.45
CA GLY A 174 0.15 23.36 -3.24
C GLY A 174 0.45 22.21 -2.25
N VAL A 175 0.21 20.95 -2.63
CA VAL A 175 0.46 19.77 -1.80
C VAL A 175 1.63 18.98 -2.38
N LYS A 176 2.76 18.94 -1.66
CA LYS A 176 3.95 18.21 -2.10
C LYS A 176 3.75 16.70 -1.99
N VAL A 177 3.63 16.03 -3.13
CA VAL A 177 3.45 14.57 -3.20
C VAL A 177 4.42 13.97 -4.22
N THR A 178 5.05 12.87 -3.84
CA THR A 178 5.86 12.03 -4.75
C THR A 178 5.32 10.60 -4.78
N PRO A 179 5.71 9.78 -5.78
CA PRO A 179 5.39 8.35 -5.77
C PRO A 179 5.86 7.64 -4.49
N HIS A 180 6.98 8.09 -3.89
CA HIS A 180 7.49 7.54 -2.64
C HIS A 180 6.61 7.93 -1.44
N THR A 181 6.13 9.18 -1.40
CA THR A 181 5.17 9.69 -0.41
C THR A 181 3.89 8.85 -0.38
N LEU A 182 3.33 8.53 -1.56
CA LEU A 182 2.13 7.69 -1.64
C LEU A 182 2.39 6.26 -1.15
N ARG A 183 3.57 5.70 -1.45
CA ARG A 183 3.95 4.37 -0.96
C ARG A 183 4.15 4.34 0.56
N HIS A 184 4.76 5.38 1.14
CA HIS A 184 4.86 5.50 2.60
C HIS A 184 3.47 5.66 3.23
N THR A 185 2.60 6.44 2.61
CA THR A 185 1.20 6.58 3.04
C THR A 185 0.50 5.23 3.07
N PHE A 186 0.57 4.45 1.98
CA PHE A 186 0.07 3.07 1.98
C PHE A 186 0.62 2.24 3.14
N ALA A 187 1.94 2.30 3.37
CA ALA A 187 2.59 1.48 4.37
C ALA A 187 2.15 1.80 5.81
N VAL A 188 2.05 3.08 6.16
CA VAL A 188 1.55 3.54 7.47
C VAL A 188 0.10 3.07 7.65
N TYR A 189 -0.77 3.35 6.68
CA TYR A 189 -2.18 3.00 6.74
C TYR A 189 -2.40 1.49 6.84
N MET A 190 -1.64 0.72 6.06
CA MET A 190 -1.64 -0.73 6.10
C MET A 190 -1.16 -1.26 7.46
N LEU A 191 -0.08 -0.70 8.00
CA LEU A 191 0.40 -1.13 9.31
C LEU A 191 -0.61 -0.83 10.42
N CYS A 192 -1.22 0.36 10.42
CA CYS A 192 -2.30 0.73 11.35
C CYS A 192 -3.40 -0.33 11.35
N ALA A 193 -3.90 -0.65 10.15
CA ALA A 193 -5.01 -1.56 10.01
C ALA A 193 -4.64 -2.99 10.40
N LEU A 194 -3.44 -3.46 10.00
CA LEU A 194 -2.96 -4.78 10.38
C LEU A 194 -2.81 -4.90 11.91
N LEU A 195 -2.22 -3.90 12.56
CA LEU A 195 -2.03 -3.89 14.02
C LEU A 195 -3.36 -3.82 14.78
N ARG A 196 -4.29 -2.96 14.33
CA ARG A 196 -5.60 -2.83 14.97
C ARG A 196 -6.38 -4.13 14.86
N ARG A 197 -6.42 -4.72 13.68
CA ARG A 197 -7.12 -5.99 13.43
C ARG A 197 -6.48 -7.13 14.21
N HIS A 198 -5.15 -7.16 14.30
CA HIS A 198 -4.40 -8.12 15.10
C HIS A 198 -4.78 -8.01 16.58
N HIS A 199 -4.84 -6.80 17.12
CA HIS A 199 -5.25 -6.56 18.50
C HIS A 199 -6.72 -6.88 18.78
N ASP A 200 -7.64 -6.52 17.89
CA ASP A 200 -9.07 -6.85 18.07
C ASP A 200 -9.29 -8.36 18.03
N SER A 201 -8.53 -9.06 17.18
CA SER A 201 -8.48 -10.53 17.15
C SER A 201 -7.89 -11.14 18.44
N MET A 202 -6.99 -10.44 19.14
CA MET A 202 -6.49 -10.86 20.46
C MET A 202 -7.54 -10.66 21.55
N LYS A 203 -8.21 -9.49 21.59
CA LYS A 203 -9.26 -9.20 22.57
C LYS A 203 -10.41 -10.20 22.56
N ILE A 204 -10.88 -10.56 21.36
CA ILE A 204 -11.94 -11.58 21.20
C ILE A 204 -11.48 -12.92 21.79
N LYS A 205 -10.22 -13.30 21.58
CA LYS A 205 -9.68 -14.57 22.07
C LYS A 205 -9.37 -14.58 23.55
N ASP A 206 -8.93 -13.47 24.14
CA ASP A 206 -8.79 -13.38 25.60
C ASP A 206 -10.15 -13.56 26.29
N ASN A 207 -11.21 -13.00 25.70
CA ASN A 207 -12.56 -13.22 26.17
C ASN A 207 -13.00 -14.68 26.01
N VAL A 208 -12.75 -15.31 24.85
CA VAL A 208 -13.07 -16.74 24.62
C VAL A 208 -12.24 -17.67 25.51
N ARG A 209 -10.94 -17.43 25.67
CA ARG A 209 -10.02 -18.22 26.52
C ARG A 209 -10.39 -18.11 28.00
N ARG A 210 -10.82 -16.93 28.47
CA ARG A 210 -11.37 -16.77 29.83
C ARG A 210 -12.66 -17.56 30.02
N LEU A 211 -13.40 -17.84 28.94
CA LEU A 211 -14.61 -18.66 28.95
C LEU A 211 -14.32 -20.16 28.78
N THR A 212 -13.18 -20.54 28.20
CA THR A 212 -12.77 -21.93 27.97
C THR A 212 -11.47 -22.25 28.71
N GLU A 213 -11.56 -22.78 29.93
CA GLU A 213 -10.37 -23.23 30.67
C GLU A 213 -9.65 -24.38 29.94
N GLY A 214 -8.33 -24.21 29.74
CA GLY A 214 -7.40 -25.29 29.44
C GLY A 214 -7.06 -25.51 27.96
N GLY A 215 -5.87 -25.08 27.55
CA GLY A 215 -5.16 -25.77 26.46
C GLY A 215 -4.38 -24.91 25.47
N ARG A 216 -3.05 -25.07 25.51
CA ARG A 216 -2.07 -24.93 24.39
C ARG A 216 -1.89 -23.54 23.77
N SER A 217 -1.47 -22.59 24.60
CA SER A 217 -1.02 -21.23 24.24
C SER A 217 0.06 -21.16 23.12
N ASP A 218 0.75 -22.25 22.79
CA ASP A 218 2.00 -22.22 22.02
C ASP A 218 1.85 -22.56 20.52
N VAL A 219 0.67 -23.00 20.07
CA VAL A 219 0.38 -23.21 18.63
C VAL A 219 -0.11 -21.90 17.98
N TYR A 220 -0.67 -21.01 18.80
CA TYR A 220 -1.40 -19.81 18.35
C TYR A 220 -0.48 -18.67 17.88
N ALA A 221 0.73 -18.55 18.43
CA ALA A 221 1.76 -17.61 17.98
C ALA A 221 2.20 -17.84 16.52
N THR A 222 2.02 -19.07 16.02
CA THR A 222 2.36 -19.51 14.66
C THR A 222 1.19 -19.35 13.68
N ILE A 223 -0.06 -19.22 14.16
CA ILE A 223 -1.28 -19.19 13.34
C ILE A 223 -1.76 -17.77 13.01
N PHE A 224 -1.49 -16.78 13.85
CA PHE A 224 -2.04 -15.41 13.70
C PHE A 224 -1.10 -14.39 13.04
N GLY A 225 0.06 -14.86 12.57
CA GLY A 225 1.04 -14.13 11.76
C GLY A 225 1.66 -12.90 12.41
N ASP A 226 2.38 -12.14 11.59
CA ASP A 226 3.17 -10.97 12.01
C ASP A 226 2.79 -9.79 11.09
N PRO A 227 2.04 -8.79 11.60
CA PRO A 227 1.61 -7.60 10.85
C PRO A 227 2.75 -6.90 10.10
N LEU A 228 3.91 -6.78 10.74
CA LEU A 228 5.09 -6.16 10.15
C LEU A 228 5.69 -7.06 9.06
N ARG A 229 5.67 -8.38 9.24
CA ARG A 229 6.08 -9.33 8.21
C ARG A 229 5.13 -9.34 7.01
N ALA A 230 3.83 -9.22 7.23
CA ALA A 230 2.82 -9.08 6.18
C ALA A 230 3.06 -7.80 5.37
N LEU A 231 3.27 -6.67 6.05
CA LEU A 231 3.63 -5.42 5.40
C LEU A 231 4.96 -5.51 4.66
N GLN A 232 5.98 -6.16 5.24
CA GLN A 232 7.28 -6.38 4.60
C GLN A 232 7.12 -7.16 3.28
N ARG A 233 6.29 -8.21 3.28
CA ARG A 233 5.97 -9.01 2.07
C ARG A 233 5.28 -8.15 1.02
N LEU A 234 4.26 -7.38 1.41
CA LEU A 234 3.53 -6.46 0.52
C LEU A 234 4.39 -5.37 -0.11
N LEU A 235 5.27 -4.76 0.68
CA LEU A 235 6.19 -3.75 0.18
C LEU A 235 7.36 -4.39 -0.59
N GLY A 236 7.64 -5.67 -0.39
CA GLY A 236 8.81 -6.34 -0.94
C GLY A 236 10.11 -5.76 -0.38
N HIS A 237 10.16 -5.52 0.94
CA HIS A 237 11.36 -5.11 1.65
C HIS A 237 12.28 -6.31 1.87
N LYS A 238 13.55 -6.18 1.50
CA LYS A 238 14.55 -7.25 1.67
C LYS A 238 14.84 -7.51 3.14
N HIS A 239 14.98 -6.42 3.90
CA HIS A 239 15.31 -6.40 5.32
C HIS A 239 14.09 -5.95 6.12
N TYR A 240 14.00 -6.43 7.36
CA TYR A 240 12.83 -6.18 8.21
C TYR A 240 12.86 -4.76 8.79
N GLU A 241 14.07 -4.28 9.06
CA GLU A 241 14.42 -2.97 9.57
C GLU A 241 13.93 -1.84 8.66
N THR A 242 13.84 -2.08 7.35
CA THR A 242 13.28 -1.10 6.40
C THR A 242 11.78 -0.85 6.64
N THR A 243 11.08 -1.75 7.32
CA THR A 243 9.67 -1.61 7.69
C THR A 243 9.50 -0.93 9.05
N PHE A 244 10.54 -0.94 9.90
CA PHE A 244 10.46 -0.36 11.26
C PHE A 244 10.25 1.15 11.27
N ILE A 245 10.68 1.84 10.22
CA ILE A 245 10.47 3.29 10.05
C ILE A 245 9.00 3.70 10.21
N TYR A 246 8.05 2.79 9.97
CA TYR A 246 6.62 3.09 10.09
C TYR A 246 6.10 2.96 11.52
N LEU A 247 6.78 2.22 12.40
CA LEU A 247 6.38 2.11 13.80
C LEU A 247 6.55 3.46 14.52
N ASP A 248 7.58 4.22 14.16
CA ASP A 248 7.86 5.54 14.73
C ASP A 248 6.76 6.57 14.37
N VAL A 249 6.08 6.39 13.23
CA VAL A 249 4.95 7.25 12.84
C VAL A 249 3.69 6.92 13.65
N LEU A 250 3.49 5.65 13.99
CA LEU A 250 2.31 5.19 14.72
C LEU A 250 2.28 5.63 16.19
N SER A 251 3.45 5.86 16.78
CA SER A 251 3.55 6.35 18.15
C SER A 251 3.23 7.85 18.26
N ALA A 252 3.15 8.57 17.14
CA ALA A 252 3.04 10.03 17.12
C ALA A 252 1.59 10.56 17.17
N ASP A 253 0.58 9.92 16.55
CA ASP A 253 -0.76 10.51 16.40
C ASP A 253 -1.93 9.50 16.37
N ASP A 254 -2.76 9.46 17.43
CA ASP A 254 -3.99 8.65 17.51
C ASP A 254 -5.03 9.02 16.40
N PHE A 255 -5.00 10.25 15.84
CA PHE A 255 -5.89 10.71 14.77
C PHE A 255 -5.61 10.04 13.42
N VAL A 256 -4.35 9.78 13.11
CA VAL A 256 -3.91 9.12 11.85
C VAL A 256 -4.43 7.69 11.78
N ILE A 257 -4.62 7.04 12.94
CA ILE A 257 -5.09 5.67 13.06
C ILE A 257 -6.57 5.56 12.66
N ASP A 258 -7.44 6.45 13.11
CA ASP A 258 -8.88 6.39 12.84
C ASP A 258 -9.24 6.77 11.37
N GLU A 259 -8.54 7.74 10.78
CA GLU A 259 -8.67 8.06 9.35
C GLU A 259 -8.16 6.90 8.48
N ALA A 260 -7.04 6.28 8.90
CA ALA A 260 -6.49 5.13 8.20
C ALA A 260 -7.43 3.93 8.19
N LEU A 261 -8.08 3.64 9.31
CA LEU A 261 -8.98 2.48 9.44
C LEU A 261 -10.21 2.57 8.55
N ARG A 262 -10.93 3.72 8.53
CA ARG A 262 -12.14 3.86 7.71
C ARG A 262 -11.85 3.64 6.22
N ILE A 263 -10.73 4.18 5.74
CA ILE A 263 -10.43 4.14 4.32
C ILE A 263 -9.77 2.81 3.93
N PHE A 264 -9.07 2.17 4.86
CA PHE A 264 -8.54 0.84 4.67
C PHE A 264 -9.64 -0.23 4.62
N GLU A 265 -10.67 -0.13 5.47
CA GLU A 265 -11.86 -1.00 5.40
C GLU A 265 -12.59 -0.85 4.05
N ASP A 266 -12.62 0.36 3.49
CA ASP A 266 -13.13 0.62 2.15
C ASP A 266 -12.24 0.07 1.03
N THR A 267 -10.93 -0.05 1.28
CA THR A 267 -9.90 -0.44 0.29
C THR A 267 -9.61 -1.94 0.27
N LEU A 268 -9.70 -2.66 1.40
CA LEU A 268 -9.26 -4.06 1.51
C LEU A 268 -10.33 -5.08 1.89
N GLY A 269 -11.58 -4.70 2.14
CA GLY A 269 -12.74 -5.61 2.13
C GLY A 269 -12.66 -6.96 2.85
N SER A 270 -13.50 -7.13 3.87
CA SER A 270 -13.79 -8.40 4.55
C SER A 270 -12.62 -9.03 5.33
N GLU A 271 -12.99 -9.90 6.28
CA GLU A 271 -12.07 -10.61 7.17
C GLU A 271 -11.22 -11.67 6.44
N GLU A 272 -11.69 -12.17 5.30
CA GLU A 272 -11.01 -13.21 4.52
C GLU A 272 -9.79 -12.68 3.76
N ASP A 273 -9.90 -11.51 3.11
CA ASP A 273 -8.79 -10.86 2.39
C ASP A 273 -7.63 -10.51 3.34
N TYR A 274 -7.94 -10.19 4.61
CA TYR A 274 -6.95 -9.97 5.67
C TYR A 274 -6.24 -11.25 6.11
N LEU A 275 -6.99 -12.36 6.28
CA LEU A 275 -6.41 -13.64 6.72
C LEU A 275 -5.50 -14.24 5.65
N ASP A 276 -5.85 -14.10 4.37
CA ASP A 276 -5.01 -14.51 3.25
C ASP A 276 -3.72 -13.68 3.13
N LEU A 277 -3.74 -12.44 3.61
CA LEU A 277 -2.59 -11.54 3.57
C LEU A 277 -1.54 -11.85 4.65
N ILE A 278 -1.97 -12.33 5.82
CA ILE A 278 -1.10 -12.53 6.99
C ILE A 278 -0.58 -13.97 7.14
N ARG A 279 -1.21 -14.94 6.46
CA ARG A 279 -0.71 -16.32 6.35
C ARG A 279 0.54 -16.37 5.44
#